data_AF-A0A936QG19-F1
#
_entry.id   AF-A0A936QG19-F1
#
_cell.length_a   1.000
_cell.length_b   1.000
_cell.length_c   1.000
_cell.angle_alpha   90.00
_cell.angle_beta   90.00
_cell.angle_gamma   90.00
#
_symmetry.space_group_name_H-M   'P 1'
#
loop_
_entity.id
_entity.type
_entity.pdbx_description
1 polymer ?
#
loop_
_entity_poly.entity_id
_entity_poly.type
_entity_poly.pdbx_seq_one_letter_code
_entity_poly.pdbx_strand_id
1 'polypeptide(L)'
;MNKNNLKSKSEFEINKDSLDVKKEKIEKLKELMPEVFTESNKLDVDKLKKTLGEFVNDENERYVLNWAGKNESFKVLQTQTTATLAPDKEESINFDTTENIFIEGENLEVLKVLQKSYHNKIKMIYIDPPYNTGNDSFIYPDKFEESKSDYLKRIGEKDEEGFLLKEGLFRKNSKENGQYHSNWLSMIYPRLFLARNLLKDDGVIFVSIDDNEVHNLRLLMNEIYGEENFLAEFVWRRRTSSALAERLISVDHEYLIAYQKLDFSFLGNKKNYANYKNPDNDPNVHGCTIILLLV
;
A
#
# COMPACT_ATOMS: atom_id res chain seq x y z
N MET A 1 54.58 -13.89 -34.39
CA MET A 1 54.76 -13.72 -32.93
C MET A 1 54.04 -12.46 -32.49
N ASN A 2 53.20 -12.59 -31.44
CA ASN A 2 52.52 -11.63 -30.55
C ASN A 2 51.87 -10.35 -31.13
N LYS A 3 50.52 -10.23 -31.09
CA LYS A 3 49.58 -10.06 -29.95
C LYS A 3 49.64 -8.64 -29.34
N ASN A 4 48.52 -7.93 -29.45
CA ASN A 4 47.89 -7.10 -28.39
C ASN A 4 46.55 -6.56 -28.94
N ASN A 5 45.43 -7.31 -28.84
CA ASN A 5 44.46 -7.31 -27.72
C ASN A 5 43.95 -5.91 -27.30
N LEU A 6 43.10 -5.32 -28.14
CA LEU A 6 42.08 -4.36 -27.68
C LEU A 6 40.82 -5.17 -27.36
N LYS A 7 40.67 -5.57 -26.09
CA LYS A 7 39.41 -6.12 -25.58
C LYS A 7 38.34 -5.04 -25.66
N SER A 8 37.28 -5.32 -26.41
CA SER A 8 36.01 -4.60 -26.38
C SER A 8 35.54 -4.44 -24.94
N LYS A 9 35.27 -3.19 -24.53
CA LYS A 9 34.46 -2.91 -23.34
C LYS A 9 33.11 -3.58 -23.57
N SER A 10 32.81 -4.61 -22.79
CA SER A 10 31.46 -5.16 -22.69
C SER A 10 30.55 -4.04 -22.21
N GLU A 11 29.66 -3.57 -23.09
CA GLU A 11 28.51 -2.78 -22.70
C GLU A 11 27.75 -3.57 -21.64
N PHE A 12 27.73 -3.07 -20.40
CA PHE A 12 26.85 -3.60 -19.38
C PHE A 12 25.43 -3.24 -19.80
N GLU A 13 24.74 -4.21 -20.39
CA GLU A 13 23.32 -4.10 -20.72
C GLU A 13 22.54 -4.02 -19.40
N ILE A 14 22.26 -2.80 -18.95
CA ILE A 14 21.41 -2.57 -17.78
C ILE A 14 19.99 -2.93 -18.22
N ASN A 15 19.47 -4.04 -17.71
CA ASN A 15 18.07 -4.42 -17.90
C ASN A 15 17.17 -3.23 -17.47
N LYS A 16 16.40 -2.68 -18.42
CA LYS A 16 15.59 -1.47 -18.25
C LYS A 16 14.19 -1.75 -17.71
N ASP A 17 13.82 -3.02 -17.57
CA ASP A 17 12.50 -3.40 -17.10
C ASP A 17 12.43 -3.36 -15.56
N SER A 18 11.25 -3.02 -15.04
CA SER A 18 10.94 -3.14 -13.62
C SER A 18 11.04 -4.60 -13.15
N LEU A 19 11.31 -4.82 -11.86
CA LEU A 19 11.30 -6.15 -11.24
C LEU A 19 10.00 -6.90 -11.56
N ASP A 20 10.13 -8.13 -12.05
CA ASP A 20 8.99 -9.04 -12.22
C ASP A 20 8.64 -9.66 -10.85
N VAL A 21 7.67 -9.04 -10.17
CA VAL A 21 7.19 -9.47 -8.86
C VAL A 21 6.67 -10.91 -8.87
N LYS A 22 6.09 -11.37 -10.00
CA LYS A 22 5.60 -12.74 -10.13
C LYS A 22 6.79 -13.71 -10.14
N LYS A 23 7.81 -13.42 -10.95
CA LYS A 23 9.02 -14.24 -11.02
C LYS A 23 9.72 -14.31 -9.66
N GLU A 24 9.86 -13.18 -8.97
CA GLU A 24 10.50 -13.13 -7.65
C GLU A 24 9.74 -13.99 -6.62
N LYS A 25 8.40 -13.91 -6.57
CA LYS A 25 7.59 -14.76 -5.69
C LYS A 25 7.74 -16.24 -6.02
N ILE A 26 7.77 -16.58 -7.32
CA ILE A 26 7.97 -17.96 -7.76
C ILE A 26 9.35 -18.47 -7.33
N GLU A 27 10.41 -17.68 -7.48
CA GLU A 27 11.76 -18.07 -7.05
C GLU A 27 11.86 -18.23 -5.53
N LYS A 28 11.28 -17.32 -4.73
CA LYS A 28 11.23 -17.46 -3.27
C LYS A 28 10.45 -18.70 -2.84
N LEU A 29 9.30 -18.98 -3.46
CA LEU A 29 8.53 -20.18 -3.18
C LEU A 29 9.32 -21.45 -3.56
N LYS A 30 10.07 -21.40 -4.65
CA LYS A 30 10.93 -22.51 -5.09
C LYS A 30 12.12 -22.75 -4.17
N GLU A 31 12.68 -21.69 -3.57
CA GLU A 31 13.73 -21.80 -2.56
C GLU A 31 13.21 -22.46 -1.28
N LEU A 32 11.99 -22.11 -0.85
CA LEU A 32 11.37 -22.65 0.36
C LEU A 32 10.80 -24.06 0.18
N MET A 33 10.21 -24.34 -0.98
CA MET A 33 9.44 -25.57 -1.26
C MET A 33 9.75 -26.08 -2.69
N PRO A 34 11.00 -26.50 -2.98
CA PRO A 34 11.37 -26.93 -4.33
C PRO A 34 10.56 -28.15 -4.80
N GLU A 35 10.11 -28.99 -3.89
CA GLU A 35 9.35 -30.20 -4.18
C GLU A 35 7.97 -29.92 -4.79
N VAL A 36 7.38 -28.73 -4.60
CA VAL A 36 6.06 -28.40 -5.18
C VAL A 36 6.15 -27.96 -6.64
N PHE A 37 7.35 -27.92 -7.22
CA PHE A 37 7.55 -27.62 -8.63
C PHE A 37 7.78 -28.91 -9.45
N THR A 38 7.19 -28.95 -10.63
CA THR A 38 7.40 -30.00 -11.63
C THR A 38 8.76 -29.85 -12.31
N GLU A 39 9.21 -30.89 -13.02
CA GLU A 39 10.45 -30.85 -13.84
C GLU A 39 10.42 -29.73 -14.90
N SER A 40 9.23 -29.35 -15.35
CA SER A 40 9.00 -28.22 -16.26
C SER A 40 9.04 -26.83 -15.58
N ASN A 41 9.44 -26.78 -14.31
CA ASN A 41 9.48 -25.60 -13.45
C ASN A 41 8.12 -24.90 -13.26
N LYS A 42 7.02 -25.65 -13.39
CA LYS A 42 5.66 -25.18 -13.10
C LYS A 42 5.23 -25.62 -11.71
N LEU A 43 4.52 -24.74 -10.99
CA LEU A 43 3.94 -25.03 -9.68
C LEU A 43 2.86 -26.11 -9.79
N ASP A 44 3.01 -27.18 -9.02
CA ASP A 44 2.00 -28.21 -8.80
C ASP A 44 1.17 -27.83 -7.57
N VAL A 45 -0.03 -27.31 -7.81
CA VAL A 45 -0.94 -26.81 -6.77
C VAL A 45 -1.39 -27.94 -5.84
N ASP A 46 -1.58 -29.15 -6.36
CA ASP A 46 -2.01 -30.30 -5.56
C ASP A 46 -0.89 -30.77 -4.63
N LYS A 47 0.34 -30.75 -5.12
CA LYS A 47 1.52 -31.05 -4.30
C LYS A 47 1.75 -29.97 -3.25
N LEU A 48 1.56 -28.69 -3.59
CA LEU A 48 1.61 -27.59 -2.62
C LEU A 48 0.57 -27.76 -1.49
N LYS A 49 -0.70 -28.02 -1.84
CA LYS A 49 -1.76 -28.27 -0.86
C LYS A 49 -1.41 -29.44 0.08
N LYS A 50 -0.91 -30.55 -0.48
CA LYS A 50 -0.45 -31.72 0.29
C LYS A 50 0.73 -31.40 1.21
N THR A 51 1.73 -30.67 0.73
CA THR A 51 2.89 -30.30 1.53
C THR A 51 2.51 -29.37 2.70
N LEU A 52 1.57 -28.46 2.49
CA LEU A 52 1.06 -27.55 3.53
C LEU A 52 0.07 -28.23 4.50
N GLY A 53 -0.30 -29.49 4.28
CA GLY A 53 -1.20 -30.23 5.15
C GLY A 53 -2.65 -29.77 5.12
N GLU A 54 -3.05 -28.97 4.12
CA GLU A 54 -4.44 -28.54 3.96
C GLU A 54 -5.27 -29.67 3.33
N PHE A 55 -6.16 -30.28 4.13
CA PHE A 55 -7.31 -30.99 3.59
C PHE A 55 -8.24 -29.98 2.92
N VAL A 56 -8.83 -30.37 1.80
CA VAL A 56 -9.70 -29.55 0.95
C VAL A 56 -10.87 -29.00 1.78
N ASN A 57 -10.70 -27.82 2.37
CA ASN A 57 -11.82 -27.05 2.92
C ASN A 57 -12.66 -26.54 1.76
N ASP A 58 -13.99 -26.68 1.89
CA ASP A 58 -14.97 -26.21 0.92
C ASP A 58 -14.66 -24.77 0.50
N GLU A 59 -14.40 -24.57 -0.80
CA GLU A 59 -13.98 -23.27 -1.36
C GLU A 59 -15.07 -22.19 -1.20
N ASN A 60 -16.31 -22.59 -0.92
CA ASN A 60 -17.49 -21.73 -0.88
C ASN A 60 -17.80 -21.07 0.48
N GLU A 61 -17.04 -21.36 1.54
CA GLU A 61 -17.34 -20.81 2.89
C GLU A 61 -16.21 -19.94 3.48
N ARG A 62 -15.13 -19.69 2.72
CA ARG A 62 -14.03 -18.84 3.19
C ARG A 62 -14.39 -17.36 3.08
N TYR A 63 -14.13 -16.59 4.13
CA TYR A 63 -14.28 -15.13 4.09
C TYR A 63 -13.29 -14.52 3.08
N VAL A 64 -13.79 -13.71 2.13
CA VAL A 64 -12.98 -13.03 1.12
C VAL A 64 -13.51 -11.61 0.90
N LEU A 65 -12.61 -10.62 0.95
CA LEU A 65 -12.91 -9.26 0.48
C LEU A 65 -12.96 -9.26 -1.05
N ASN A 66 -14.08 -8.87 -1.66
CA ASN A 66 -14.23 -8.79 -3.11
C ASN A 66 -14.89 -7.47 -3.54
N TRP A 67 -14.52 -6.96 -4.73
CA TRP A 67 -15.08 -5.74 -5.30
C TRP A 67 -14.99 -5.74 -6.84
N ALA A 68 -15.78 -4.89 -7.50
CA ALA A 68 -15.72 -4.74 -8.96
C ALA A 68 -14.39 -4.09 -9.38
N GLY A 69 -13.62 -4.74 -10.26
CA GLY A 69 -12.30 -4.24 -10.69
C GLY A 69 -11.10 -4.81 -9.92
N LYS A 70 -11.32 -5.71 -8.95
CA LYS A 70 -10.23 -6.41 -8.23
C LYS A 70 -9.26 -7.12 -9.18
N ASN A 71 -9.79 -7.87 -10.16
CA ASN A 71 -8.98 -8.59 -11.15
C ASN A 71 -8.13 -7.66 -12.03
N GLU A 72 -8.66 -6.49 -12.42
CA GLU A 72 -7.90 -5.50 -13.19
C GLU A 72 -6.78 -4.88 -12.35
N SER A 73 -7.02 -4.68 -11.05
CA SER A 73 -5.98 -4.21 -10.12
C SER A 73 -4.78 -5.18 -10.07
N PHE A 74 -5.03 -6.50 -10.15
CA PHE A 74 -3.97 -7.50 -10.29
C PHE A 74 -3.25 -7.42 -11.64
N LYS A 75 -3.96 -7.21 -12.75
CA LYS A 75 -3.32 -7.03 -14.06
C LYS A 75 -2.42 -5.80 -14.07
N VAL A 76 -2.87 -4.69 -13.49
CA VAL A 76 -2.08 -3.46 -13.36
C VAL A 76 -0.79 -3.69 -12.57
N LEU A 77 -0.83 -4.52 -11.51
CA LEU A 77 0.36 -4.92 -10.76
C LEU A 77 1.33 -5.80 -11.58
N GLN A 78 0.81 -6.62 -12.49
CA GLN A 78 1.60 -7.49 -13.35
C GLN A 78 2.20 -6.76 -14.56
N THR A 79 1.61 -5.64 -14.97
CA THR A 79 2.13 -4.82 -16.05
C THR A 79 3.47 -4.19 -15.66
N GLN A 80 4.53 -4.58 -16.37
CA GLN A 80 5.85 -3.99 -16.24
C GLN A 80 5.84 -2.51 -16.65
N THR A 81 6.64 -1.69 -15.99
CA THR A 81 6.87 -0.31 -16.43
C THR A 81 8.22 -0.20 -17.13
N THR A 82 8.24 0.61 -18.18
CA THR A 82 9.44 1.06 -18.90
C THR A 82 9.86 2.47 -18.48
N ALA A 83 9.17 3.06 -17.49
CA ALA A 83 9.51 4.37 -16.96
C ALA A 83 10.85 4.35 -16.23
N THR A 84 11.53 5.49 -16.22
CA THR A 84 12.78 5.70 -15.47
C THR A 84 12.72 7.04 -14.76
N LEU A 85 13.52 7.18 -13.70
CA LEU A 85 13.73 8.48 -13.05
C LEU A 85 14.75 9.29 -13.85
N ALA A 86 14.44 10.55 -14.10
CA ALA A 86 15.36 11.53 -14.66
C ALA A 86 15.71 12.55 -13.56
N PRO A 87 16.99 12.80 -13.27
CA PRO A 87 17.37 13.81 -12.29
C PRO A 87 17.12 15.22 -12.83
N ASP A 88 16.47 16.06 -12.04
CA ASP A 88 16.33 17.49 -12.32
C ASP A 88 17.30 18.27 -11.43
N LYS A 89 18.44 18.69 -11.99
CA LYS A 89 19.48 19.39 -11.23
C LYS A 89 19.14 20.85 -10.96
N GLU A 90 18.29 21.46 -11.78
CA GLU A 90 18.00 22.90 -11.70
C GLU A 90 17.08 23.19 -10.51
N GLU A 91 16.08 22.32 -10.31
CA GLU A 91 15.16 22.40 -9.16
C GLU A 91 15.68 21.68 -7.90
N SER A 92 16.82 20.99 -8.00
CA SER A 92 17.41 20.26 -6.86
C SER A 92 18.20 21.15 -5.93
N ILE A 93 17.91 21.01 -4.63
CA ILE A 93 18.70 21.63 -3.56
C ILE A 93 19.78 20.63 -3.11
N ASN A 94 21.05 21.06 -3.16
CA ASN A 94 22.21 20.25 -2.73
C ASN A 94 22.30 18.89 -3.44
N PHE A 95 22.13 18.87 -4.77
CA PHE A 95 22.00 17.64 -5.57
C PHE A 95 23.04 16.56 -5.25
N ASP A 96 24.32 16.92 -5.10
CA ASP A 96 25.40 15.95 -4.90
C ASP A 96 25.56 15.49 -3.44
N THR A 97 24.91 16.15 -2.46
CA THR A 97 25.13 15.87 -1.03
C THR A 97 23.87 15.54 -0.24
N THR A 98 22.68 15.78 -0.79
CA THR A 98 21.41 15.46 -0.12
C THR A 98 21.18 13.95 -0.09
N GLU A 99 20.69 13.45 1.04
CA GLU A 99 20.20 12.07 1.17
C GLU A 99 18.68 11.98 0.94
N ASN A 100 18.02 13.13 0.70
CA ASN A 100 16.58 13.23 0.49
C ASN A 100 16.26 13.28 -1.00
N ILE A 101 15.20 12.57 -1.40
CA ILE A 101 14.76 12.49 -2.79
C ILE A 101 13.29 12.94 -2.86
N PHE A 102 13.01 13.86 -3.79
CA PHE A 102 11.67 14.19 -4.22
C PHE A 102 11.46 13.62 -5.63
N ILE A 103 10.34 12.95 -5.87
CA ILE A 103 10.02 12.35 -7.16
C ILE A 103 8.66 12.87 -7.60
N GLU A 104 8.64 13.58 -8.73
CA GLU A 104 7.41 13.98 -9.39
C GLU A 104 6.94 12.89 -10.36
N GLY A 105 5.66 12.53 -10.28
CA GLY A 105 5.05 11.57 -11.18
C GLY A 105 3.80 10.91 -10.60
N GLU A 106 3.18 10.05 -11.42
CA GLU A 106 2.08 9.21 -10.97
C GLU A 106 2.63 8.16 -9.99
N ASN A 107 2.07 8.11 -8.79
CA ASN A 107 2.66 7.39 -7.66
C ASN A 107 2.74 5.87 -7.89
N LEU A 108 1.81 5.25 -8.61
CA LEU A 108 1.86 3.83 -8.89
C LEU A 108 3.01 3.49 -9.83
N GLU A 109 3.25 4.29 -10.87
CA GLU A 109 4.41 4.15 -11.75
C GLU A 109 5.73 4.41 -11.01
N VAL A 110 5.79 5.45 -10.16
CA VAL A 110 6.96 5.73 -9.33
C VAL A 110 7.26 4.55 -8.40
N LEU A 111 6.25 4.00 -7.71
CA LEU A 111 6.42 2.85 -6.82
C LEU A 111 6.94 1.62 -7.57
N LYS A 112 6.53 1.40 -8.83
CA LYS A 112 7.05 0.32 -9.68
C LYS A 112 8.53 0.51 -10.02
N VAL A 113 8.95 1.73 -10.35
CA VAL A 113 10.36 2.05 -10.63
C VAL A 113 11.21 1.86 -9.36
N LEU A 114 10.70 2.29 -8.20
CA LEU A 114 11.39 2.16 -6.92
C LEU A 114 11.57 0.71 -6.46
N GLN A 115 10.75 -0.24 -6.94
CA GLN A 115 10.87 -1.66 -6.57
C GLN A 115 12.30 -2.16 -6.74
N LYS A 116 12.97 -1.84 -7.85
CA LYS A 116 14.30 -2.39 -8.16
C LYS A 116 15.39 -1.95 -7.17
N SER A 117 15.36 -0.69 -6.77
CA SER A 117 16.42 -0.09 -5.95
C SER A 117 16.12 -0.14 -4.45
N TYR A 118 14.84 -0.12 -4.07
CA TYR A 118 14.37 0.05 -2.69
C TYR A 118 13.58 -1.15 -2.15
N HIS A 119 13.55 -2.29 -2.86
CA HIS A 119 12.97 -3.52 -2.33
C HIS A 119 13.54 -3.85 -0.94
N ASN A 120 12.66 -4.07 0.05
CA ASN A 120 13.03 -4.39 1.43
C ASN A 120 14.01 -3.39 2.09
N LYS A 121 13.93 -2.09 1.78
CA LYS A 121 14.86 -1.07 2.30
C LYS A 121 14.20 0.08 3.06
N ILE A 122 12.89 0.25 2.98
CA ILE A 122 12.18 1.36 3.64
C ILE A 122 11.79 0.96 5.07
N LYS A 123 12.20 1.76 6.06
CA LYS A 123 11.88 1.49 7.48
C LYS A 123 10.47 1.90 7.85
N MET A 124 9.99 3.02 7.32
CA MET A 124 8.69 3.59 7.66
C MET A 124 8.06 4.18 6.41
N ILE A 125 6.77 3.93 6.22
CA ILE A 125 5.94 4.60 5.22
C ILE A 125 4.82 5.32 5.97
N TYR A 126 4.57 6.57 5.60
CA TYR A 126 3.37 7.31 5.98
C TYR A 126 2.67 7.77 4.70
N ILE A 127 1.36 7.55 4.62
CA ILE A 127 0.53 8.03 3.52
C ILE A 127 -0.77 8.64 4.03
N ASP A 128 -1.22 9.67 3.32
CA ASP A 128 -2.48 10.37 3.55
C ASP A 128 -3.30 10.31 2.25
N PRO A 129 -3.94 9.16 1.95
CA PRO A 129 -4.71 8.98 0.73
C PRO A 129 -5.99 9.85 0.74
N PRO A 130 -6.64 10.09 -0.41
CA PRO A 130 -7.94 10.75 -0.43
C PRO A 130 -8.96 9.92 0.37
N TYR A 131 -9.77 10.56 1.21
CA TYR A 131 -10.67 9.88 2.15
C TYR A 131 -11.96 9.36 1.52
N ASN A 132 -12.23 9.70 0.26
CA ASN A 132 -13.47 9.36 -0.44
C ASN A 132 -14.69 9.90 0.31
N THR A 133 -14.70 11.22 0.54
CA THR A 133 -15.82 11.92 1.21
C THR A 133 -17.02 12.14 0.29
N GLY A 134 -16.85 11.91 -1.02
CA GLY A 134 -17.83 12.20 -2.05
C GLY A 134 -17.85 13.67 -2.46
N ASN A 135 -17.08 14.54 -1.77
CA ASN A 135 -16.78 15.90 -2.19
C ASN A 135 -15.34 16.10 -2.65
N ASP A 136 -14.48 15.12 -2.36
CA ASP A 136 -13.10 15.13 -2.82
C ASP A 136 -13.07 15.24 -4.34
N SER A 137 -12.20 16.12 -4.85
CA SER A 137 -11.93 16.31 -6.29
C SER A 137 -11.20 15.12 -6.91
N PHE A 138 -11.34 13.93 -6.32
CA PHE A 138 -10.70 12.71 -6.78
C PHE A 138 -11.46 12.15 -7.98
N ILE A 139 -10.73 11.95 -9.08
CA ILE A 139 -11.28 11.63 -10.37
C ILE A 139 -10.69 10.29 -10.83
N TYR A 140 -11.57 9.32 -11.08
CA TYR A 140 -11.21 8.03 -11.66
C TYR A 140 -11.69 7.97 -13.11
N PRO A 141 -10.89 7.47 -14.06
CA PRO A 141 -11.37 7.24 -15.42
C PRO A 141 -12.43 6.14 -15.40
N ASP A 142 -13.69 6.54 -15.62
CA ASP A 142 -14.89 5.67 -15.55
C ASP A 142 -14.91 4.60 -16.67
N LYS A 143 -13.97 4.65 -17.63
CA LYS A 143 -13.76 3.60 -18.63
C LYS A 143 -12.36 3.03 -18.53
N PHE A 144 -12.31 1.77 -18.13
CA PHE A 144 -11.13 0.90 -18.05
C PHE A 144 -10.45 0.61 -19.42
N GLU A 145 -10.85 1.31 -20.49
CA GLU A 145 -10.29 1.18 -21.84
C GLU A 145 -9.28 2.30 -22.20
N GLU A 146 -8.96 3.20 -21.27
CA GLU A 146 -8.04 4.30 -21.56
C GLU A 146 -6.59 3.81 -21.71
N SER A 147 -5.94 4.19 -22.81
CA SER A 147 -4.52 3.91 -23.02
C SER A 147 -3.65 4.79 -22.14
N LYS A 148 -2.49 4.30 -21.69
CA LYS A 148 -1.52 5.05 -20.85
C LYS A 148 -1.15 6.42 -21.46
N SER A 149 -1.16 6.55 -22.79
CA SER A 149 -0.89 7.80 -23.50
C SER A 149 -2.00 8.84 -23.37
N ASP A 150 -3.27 8.40 -23.30
CA ASP A 150 -4.41 9.31 -23.17
C ASP A 150 -4.49 9.87 -21.75
N TYR A 151 -4.20 9.04 -20.74
CA TYR A 151 -4.05 9.46 -19.35
C TYR A 151 -2.94 10.52 -19.17
N LEU A 152 -1.75 10.30 -19.73
CA LEU A 152 -0.58 11.18 -19.58
C LEU A 152 -0.74 12.54 -20.28
N LYS A 153 -1.44 12.61 -21.41
CA LYS A 153 -1.76 13.90 -22.07
C LYS A 153 -2.71 14.76 -21.23
N ARG A 154 -3.46 14.14 -20.33
CA ARG A 154 -4.59 14.74 -19.60
C ARG A 154 -4.22 15.39 -18.28
N ILE A 155 -3.06 15.03 -17.70
CA ILE A 155 -2.58 15.56 -16.41
C ILE A 155 -1.96 16.97 -16.53
N GLY A 156 -1.80 17.49 -17.75
CA GLY A 156 -1.14 18.77 -18.03
C GLY A 156 -2.06 19.97 -18.23
N GLU A 157 -3.36 19.79 -18.47
CA GLU A 157 -4.29 20.90 -18.76
C GLU A 157 -5.12 21.26 -17.53
N LYS A 158 -4.68 22.29 -16.78
CA LYS A 158 -5.37 22.84 -15.61
C LYS A 158 -6.18 24.10 -15.99
N ASP A 159 -7.30 24.33 -15.32
CA ASP A 159 -8.12 25.55 -15.41
C ASP A 159 -7.57 26.66 -14.52
N GLU A 160 -8.26 27.81 -14.51
CA GLU A 160 -7.84 29.00 -13.77
C GLU A 160 -7.80 28.80 -12.24
N GLU A 161 -8.45 27.75 -11.72
CA GLU A 161 -8.40 27.35 -10.31
C GLU A 161 -7.45 26.16 -10.06
N GLY A 162 -6.80 25.63 -11.11
CA GLY A 162 -5.83 24.53 -11.05
C GLY A 162 -6.40 23.13 -11.33
N PHE A 163 -7.67 23.00 -11.74
CA PHE A 163 -8.35 21.73 -11.99
C PHE A 163 -8.22 21.25 -13.43
N LEU A 164 -8.18 19.94 -13.66
CA LEU A 164 -8.03 19.41 -15.02
C LEU A 164 -9.27 19.68 -15.90
N LEU A 165 -9.09 20.34 -17.04
CA LEU A 165 -10.17 20.63 -18.00
C LEU A 165 -10.37 19.44 -18.97
N LYS A 166 -11.58 18.88 -18.97
CA LYS A 166 -12.52 18.81 -20.12
C LYS A 166 -13.36 17.52 -20.15
N GLU A 167 -14.60 17.74 -20.55
CA GLU A 167 -15.78 16.87 -20.53
C GLU A 167 -15.60 15.44 -21.05
N GLY A 168 -16.23 14.49 -20.34
CA GLY A 168 -16.70 13.24 -20.93
C GLY A 168 -16.45 11.97 -20.12
N LEU A 169 -15.42 11.93 -19.27
CA LEU A 169 -15.01 10.72 -18.51
C LEU A 169 -14.62 10.98 -17.05
N PHE A 170 -14.63 12.25 -16.64
CA PHE A 170 -14.32 12.67 -15.29
C PHE A 170 -15.60 12.82 -14.49
N ARG A 171 -16.19 11.70 -14.11
CA ARG A 171 -17.25 11.73 -13.10
C ARG A 171 -16.57 11.79 -11.74
N LYS A 172 -16.83 12.87 -11.00
CA LYS A 172 -16.60 12.93 -9.56
C LYS A 172 -17.07 11.61 -8.96
N ASN A 173 -16.25 10.95 -8.14
CA ASN A 173 -16.67 9.73 -7.46
C ASN A 173 -17.76 10.11 -6.46
N SER A 174 -19.02 10.08 -6.92
CA SER A 174 -20.18 10.45 -6.13
C SER A 174 -20.65 9.26 -5.31
N LYS A 175 -21.21 9.50 -4.11
CA LYS A 175 -21.82 8.47 -3.28
C LYS A 175 -22.99 7.74 -3.97
N GLU A 176 -23.56 8.34 -5.02
CA GLU A 176 -24.62 7.75 -5.83
C GLU A 176 -24.09 6.75 -6.89
N ASN A 177 -22.77 6.68 -7.09
CA ASN A 177 -22.16 5.71 -7.99
C ASN A 177 -22.17 4.31 -7.36
N GLY A 178 -22.78 3.32 -8.01
CA GLY A 178 -22.78 1.93 -7.54
C GLY A 178 -21.38 1.31 -7.39
N GLN A 179 -20.35 1.92 -7.99
CA GLN A 179 -18.94 1.50 -7.87
C GLN A 179 -18.12 2.37 -6.93
N TYR A 180 -18.75 3.23 -6.12
CA TYR A 180 -18.09 4.24 -5.28
C TYR A 180 -16.87 3.74 -4.49
N HIS A 181 -17.06 2.71 -3.65
CA HIS A 181 -15.98 2.09 -2.88
C HIS A 181 -15.06 1.22 -3.74
N SER A 182 -15.61 0.58 -4.78
CA SER A 182 -14.82 -0.27 -5.70
C SER A 182 -13.76 0.51 -6.46
N ASN A 183 -14.06 1.75 -6.84
CA ASN A 183 -13.13 2.67 -7.48
C ASN A 183 -11.97 3.04 -6.56
N TRP A 184 -12.27 3.38 -5.30
CA TRP A 184 -11.26 3.72 -4.30
C TRP A 184 -10.36 2.53 -3.97
N LEU A 185 -10.94 1.35 -3.76
CA LEU A 185 -10.21 0.11 -3.54
C LEU A 185 -9.28 -0.22 -4.71
N SER A 186 -9.76 -0.08 -5.96
CA SER A 186 -8.95 -0.34 -7.17
C SER A 186 -7.79 0.65 -7.32
N MET A 187 -7.92 1.87 -6.79
CA MET A 187 -6.81 2.82 -6.71
C MET A 187 -5.82 2.43 -5.60
N ILE A 188 -6.28 2.22 -4.36
CA ILE A 188 -5.38 2.06 -3.21
C ILE A 188 -4.68 0.70 -3.21
N TYR A 189 -5.37 -0.37 -3.61
CA TYR A 189 -4.85 -1.74 -3.57
C TYR A 189 -3.46 -1.90 -4.22
N PRO A 190 -3.25 -1.54 -5.51
CA PRO A 190 -1.95 -1.74 -6.13
C PRO A 190 -0.84 -0.91 -5.48
N ARG A 191 -1.16 0.27 -4.93
CA ARG A 191 -0.19 1.15 -4.26
C ARG A 191 0.26 0.56 -2.93
N LEU A 192 -0.68 0.12 -2.09
CA LEU A 192 -0.37 -0.55 -0.82
C LEU A 192 0.40 -1.86 -1.02
N PHE A 193 0.05 -2.63 -2.06
CA PHE A 193 0.75 -3.85 -2.40
C PHE A 193 2.22 -3.59 -2.74
N LEU A 194 2.50 -2.57 -3.57
CA LEU A 194 3.88 -2.19 -3.89
C LEU A 194 4.62 -1.57 -2.70
N ALA A 195 3.93 -0.78 -1.87
CA ALA A 195 4.49 -0.21 -0.64
C ALA A 195 4.99 -1.30 0.31
N ARG A 196 4.23 -2.40 0.46
CA ARG A 196 4.64 -3.56 1.27
C ARG A 196 5.97 -4.17 0.81
N ASN A 197 6.22 -4.22 -0.50
CA ASN A 197 7.45 -4.78 -1.05
C ASN A 197 8.68 -3.88 -0.76
N LEU A 198 8.47 -2.56 -0.65
CA LEU A 198 9.55 -1.62 -0.33
C LEU A 198 9.93 -1.65 1.15
N LEU A 199 8.98 -1.98 2.03
CA LEU A 199 9.24 -2.05 3.47
C LEU A 199 10.25 -3.13 3.83
N LYS A 200 11.13 -2.79 4.78
CA LYS A 200 11.97 -3.75 5.52
C LYS A 200 11.09 -4.74 6.30
N ASP A 201 11.64 -5.90 6.65
CA ASP A 201 10.94 -6.91 7.47
C ASP A 201 10.58 -6.38 8.86
N ASP A 202 11.44 -5.52 9.42
CA ASP A 202 11.18 -4.73 10.62
C ASP A 202 10.53 -3.36 10.29
N GLY A 203 9.85 -3.22 9.15
CA GLY A 203 9.25 -1.98 8.68
C GLY A 203 7.79 -1.79 9.14
N VAL A 204 7.34 -0.54 9.15
CA VAL A 204 5.97 -0.15 9.53
C VAL A 204 5.36 0.81 8.50
N ILE A 205 4.06 0.68 8.26
CA ILE A 205 3.27 1.63 7.47
C ILE A 205 2.18 2.24 8.34
N PHE A 206 1.97 3.54 8.17
CA PHE A 206 0.88 4.30 8.74
C PHE A 206 0.03 4.91 7.63
N VAL A 207 -1.29 4.79 7.73
CA VAL A 207 -2.24 5.30 6.74
C VAL A 207 -3.30 6.13 7.45
N SER A 208 -3.35 7.43 7.15
CA SER A 208 -4.41 8.31 7.64
C SER A 208 -5.71 8.06 6.88
N ILE A 209 -6.85 8.08 7.58
CA ILE A 209 -8.16 7.84 6.99
C ILE A 209 -9.28 8.40 7.86
N ASP A 210 -10.45 8.65 7.28
CA ASP A 210 -11.69 8.97 8.02
C ASP A 210 -12.69 7.80 8.00
N ASP A 211 -13.87 8.04 8.58
CA ASP A 211 -14.93 7.04 8.69
C ASP A 211 -15.45 6.49 7.34
N ASN A 212 -15.23 7.16 6.20
CA ASN A 212 -15.81 6.72 4.91
C ASN A 212 -15.17 5.42 4.42
N GLU A 213 -13.86 5.23 4.64
CA GLU A 213 -13.09 4.10 4.08
C GLU A 213 -12.26 3.35 5.12
N VAL A 214 -12.26 3.73 6.40
CA VAL A 214 -11.47 3.08 7.47
C VAL A 214 -11.64 1.56 7.49
N HIS A 215 -12.88 1.05 7.38
CA HIS A 215 -13.13 -0.39 7.41
C HIS A 215 -12.69 -1.10 6.12
N ASN A 216 -12.91 -0.48 4.96
CA ASN A 216 -12.48 -1.00 3.67
C ASN A 216 -10.94 -1.05 3.61
N LEU A 217 -10.27 0.00 4.06
CA LEU A 217 -8.82 0.05 4.21
C LEU A 217 -8.32 -1.03 5.18
N ARG A 218 -8.97 -1.21 6.34
CA ARG A 218 -8.60 -2.22 7.34
C ARG A 218 -8.65 -3.64 6.77
N LEU A 219 -9.69 -3.97 5.99
CA LEU A 219 -9.82 -5.26 5.30
C LEU A 219 -8.84 -5.40 4.15
N LEU A 220 -8.58 -4.33 3.40
CA LEU A 220 -7.60 -4.32 2.31
C LEU A 220 -6.17 -4.57 2.83
N MET A 221 -5.83 -3.92 3.94
CA MET A 221 -4.53 -4.11 4.59
C MET A 221 -4.41 -5.49 5.22
N ASN A 222 -5.49 -6.09 5.75
CA ASN A 222 -5.49 -7.50 6.16
C ASN A 222 -5.07 -8.42 5.03
N GLU A 223 -5.66 -8.23 3.83
CA GLU A 223 -5.34 -9.06 2.68
C GLU A 223 -3.88 -8.86 2.20
N ILE A 224 -3.36 -7.64 2.26
CA ILE A 224 -2.01 -7.32 1.76
C ILE A 224 -0.91 -7.67 2.77
N TYR A 225 -1.10 -7.30 4.04
CA TYR A 225 -0.08 -7.40 5.08
C TYR A 225 -0.22 -8.66 5.95
N GLY A 226 -1.39 -9.30 5.96
CA GLY A 226 -1.75 -10.31 6.96
C GLY A 226 -2.38 -9.65 8.18
N GLU A 227 -3.47 -10.23 8.68
CA GLU A 227 -4.22 -9.69 9.81
C GLU A 227 -3.41 -9.70 11.11
N GLU A 228 -2.55 -10.70 11.27
CA GLU A 228 -1.61 -10.84 12.38
C GLU A 228 -0.57 -9.72 12.45
N ASN A 229 -0.37 -8.99 11.34
CA ASN A 229 0.57 -7.88 11.25
C ASN A 229 -0.08 -6.51 11.53
N PHE A 230 -1.35 -6.50 11.93
CA PHE A 230 -1.99 -5.28 12.43
C PHE A 230 -1.39 -4.88 13.78
N LEU A 231 -0.95 -3.62 13.89
CA LEU A 231 -0.37 -3.09 15.13
C LEU A 231 -1.42 -2.38 15.98
N ALA A 232 -2.08 -1.38 15.38
CA ALA A 232 -3.02 -0.52 16.08
C ALA A 232 -3.82 0.34 15.09
N GLU A 233 -4.98 0.80 15.57
CA GLU A 233 -5.73 1.89 14.98
C GLU A 233 -5.68 3.05 15.98
N PHE A 234 -4.93 4.10 15.63
CA PHE A 234 -4.84 5.28 16.48
C PHE A 234 -5.96 6.24 16.14
N VAL A 235 -6.59 6.80 17.18
CA VAL A 235 -7.61 7.85 17.03
C VAL A 235 -6.92 9.20 17.09
N TRP A 236 -6.95 9.93 15.98
CA TRP A 236 -6.41 11.29 15.87
C TRP A 236 -7.53 12.31 16.08
N ARG A 237 -7.52 13.02 17.21
CA ARG A 237 -8.47 14.11 17.45
C ARG A 237 -8.09 15.34 16.60
N ARG A 238 -8.85 15.62 15.55
CA ARG A 238 -8.64 16.76 14.63
C ARG A 238 -9.20 18.08 15.15
N ARG A 239 -10.21 18.04 16.03
CA ARG A 239 -10.92 19.24 16.51
C ARG A 239 -11.05 19.26 18.03
N THR A 240 -10.89 20.45 18.59
CA THR A 240 -11.04 20.67 20.05
C THR A 240 -12.49 20.98 20.42
N SER A 241 -13.22 21.68 19.55
CA SER A 241 -14.62 22.07 19.76
C SER A 241 -15.56 21.18 18.96
N SER A 242 -16.63 20.69 19.59
CA SER A 242 -17.61 19.82 18.96
C SER A 242 -18.51 20.57 17.96
N ALA A 243 -18.64 20.04 16.75
CA ALA A 243 -19.66 20.41 15.77
C ALA A 243 -20.99 19.68 16.06
N LEU A 244 -21.52 19.84 17.28
CA LEU A 244 -22.76 19.22 17.76
C LEU A 244 -24.02 19.72 17.02
N ALA A 245 -23.88 20.77 16.20
CA ALA A 245 -24.96 21.60 15.71
C ALA A 245 -25.86 20.95 14.64
N GLU A 246 -25.38 19.96 13.88
CA GLU A 246 -26.14 19.43 12.73
C GLU A 246 -26.80 18.07 12.97
N ARG A 247 -26.17 17.17 13.73
CA ARG A 247 -26.64 15.77 13.88
C ARG A 247 -26.63 15.24 15.30
N LEU A 248 -26.41 16.09 16.31
CA LEU A 248 -26.22 15.73 17.72
C LEU A 248 -25.05 14.76 18.01
N ILE A 249 -24.29 14.39 16.97
CA ILE A 249 -23.08 13.57 17.01
C ILE A 249 -21.98 14.39 16.34
N SER A 250 -20.88 14.63 17.06
CA SER A 250 -19.72 15.33 16.54
C SER A 250 -18.65 14.33 16.14
N VAL A 251 -18.25 14.34 14.87
CA VAL A 251 -17.10 13.59 14.38
C VAL A 251 -15.87 14.50 14.50
N ASP A 252 -15.16 14.35 15.63
CA ASP A 252 -14.02 15.21 16.01
C ASP A 252 -12.67 14.53 15.83
N HIS A 253 -12.67 13.30 15.32
CA HIS A 253 -11.49 12.48 15.11
C HIS A 253 -11.42 11.89 13.71
N GLU A 254 -10.21 11.48 13.36
CA GLU A 254 -9.84 10.65 12.22
C GLU A 254 -9.04 9.45 12.74
N TYR A 255 -8.64 8.55 11.86
CA TYR A 255 -7.91 7.35 12.21
C TYR A 255 -6.55 7.31 11.53
N LEU A 256 -5.60 6.69 12.20
CA LEU A 256 -4.31 6.32 11.64
C LEU A 256 -4.14 4.81 11.83
N ILE A 257 -4.23 4.06 10.73
CA ILE A 257 -4.07 2.60 10.74
C ILE A 257 -2.59 2.26 10.62
N ALA A 258 -2.10 1.40 11.50
CA ALA A 258 -0.71 0.94 11.51
C ALA A 258 -0.59 -0.57 11.28
N TYR A 259 0.28 -0.95 10.35
CA TYR A 259 0.68 -2.33 10.10
C TYR A 259 2.20 -2.46 10.07
N GLN A 260 2.69 -3.59 10.57
CA GLN A 260 4.07 -4.00 10.37
C GLN A 260 4.20 -4.86 9.10
N LYS A 261 5.43 -5.08 8.65
CA LYS A 261 5.69 -6.10 7.61
C LYS A 261 5.83 -7.51 8.20
N LEU A 262 6.69 -7.71 9.19
CA LEU A 262 6.92 -9.00 9.84
C LEU A 262 7.23 -8.92 11.35
N ASP A 263 8.23 -8.12 11.75
CA ASP A 263 8.68 -8.09 13.15
C ASP A 263 9.10 -6.66 13.55
N PHE A 264 8.11 -5.78 13.67
CA PHE A 264 8.32 -4.41 14.08
C PHE A 264 8.12 -4.26 15.58
N SER A 265 8.98 -3.47 16.21
CA SER A 265 8.81 -3.06 17.60
C SER A 265 8.96 -1.54 17.76
N PHE A 266 8.05 -0.94 18.52
CA PHE A 266 8.19 0.44 18.95
C PHE A 266 9.29 0.52 20.03
N LEU A 267 10.34 1.30 19.77
CA LEU A 267 11.43 1.55 20.72
C LEU A 267 11.07 2.59 21.81
N GLY A 268 9.77 2.77 22.09
CA GLY A 268 9.25 3.85 22.91
C GLY A 268 9.95 4.01 24.28
N ASN A 269 9.75 5.17 24.90
CA ASN A 269 10.33 5.41 26.22
C ASN A 269 9.70 4.49 27.28
N LYS A 270 10.50 4.12 28.30
CA LYS A 270 9.98 3.38 29.46
C LYS A 270 8.79 4.12 30.05
N LYS A 271 7.67 3.41 30.20
CA LYS A 271 6.46 3.96 30.78
C LYS A 271 6.73 4.38 32.23
N ASN A 272 6.38 5.63 32.56
CA ASN A 272 6.45 6.09 33.94
C ASN A 272 5.23 5.59 34.70
N TYR A 273 5.44 4.72 35.69
CA TYR A 273 4.39 4.13 36.50
C TYR A 273 4.02 4.96 37.74
N ALA A 274 4.67 6.11 37.99
CA ALA A 274 4.46 6.90 39.21
C ALA A 274 3.00 7.33 39.44
N ASN A 275 2.20 7.47 38.37
CA ASN A 275 0.80 7.87 38.44
C ASN A 275 -0.18 6.68 38.45
N TYR A 276 0.29 5.45 38.33
CA TYR A 276 -0.55 4.25 38.35
C TYR A 276 -0.57 3.67 39.77
N LYS A 277 -1.77 3.33 40.26
CA LYS A 277 -1.96 2.66 41.55
C LYS A 277 -2.67 1.33 41.30
N ASN A 278 -2.30 0.30 42.06
CA ASN A 278 -3.01 -0.98 42.17
C ASN A 278 -3.76 -0.98 43.52
N PRO A 279 -4.91 -0.29 43.63
CA PRO A 279 -5.60 -0.09 44.90
C PRO A 279 -6.19 -1.39 45.50
N ASP A 280 -6.42 -2.40 44.66
CA ASP A 280 -7.02 -3.69 44.99
C ASP A 280 -6.00 -4.82 45.18
N ASN A 281 -4.70 -4.54 45.06
CA ASN A 281 -3.61 -5.51 45.19
C ASN A 281 -3.80 -6.77 44.32
N ASP A 282 -4.41 -6.63 43.14
CA ASP A 282 -4.58 -7.76 42.23
C ASP A 282 -3.19 -8.22 41.74
N PRO A 283 -2.79 -9.48 42.01
CA PRO A 283 -1.48 -10.00 41.62
C PRO A 283 -1.30 -10.14 40.10
N ASN A 284 -2.36 -10.04 39.30
CA ASN A 284 -2.33 -10.16 37.85
C ASN A 284 -2.34 -8.81 37.10
N VAL A 285 -2.41 -7.67 37.80
CA VAL A 285 -2.47 -6.36 37.14
C VAL A 285 -1.07 -5.89 36.71
N HIS A 286 -0.82 -5.98 35.41
CA HIS A 286 0.26 -5.24 34.72
C HIS A 286 -0.27 -4.12 33.79
N GLY A 287 -1.58 -3.85 33.82
CA GLY A 287 -2.21 -2.78 33.06
C GLY A 287 -3.73 -2.91 33.14
N CYS A 288 -4.41 -1.79 33.33
CA CYS A 288 -5.83 -1.67 33.64
C CYS A 288 -6.76 -2.35 32.62
N THR A 289 -7.61 -3.27 33.08
CA THR A 289 -8.81 -3.75 32.37
C THR A 289 -9.99 -2.90 32.86
N ILE A 290 -10.64 -2.15 31.97
CA ILE A 290 -11.93 -1.54 32.24
C ILE A 290 -13.00 -2.49 31.71
N ILE A 291 -13.72 -3.17 32.61
CA ILE A 291 -15.01 -3.77 32.31
C ILE A 291 -16.06 -2.67 32.54
N LEU A 292 -16.65 -2.14 31.47
CA LEU A 292 -17.88 -1.36 31.58
C LEU A 292 -19.06 -2.34 31.44
N LEU A 293 -19.65 -2.72 32.57
CA LEU A 293 -21.00 -3.29 32.60
C LEU A 293 -21.97 -2.11 32.63
N LEU A 294 -22.64 -1.86 31.52
CA LEU A 294 -23.84 -1.03 31.50
C LEU A 294 -25.03 -1.95 31.79
N VAL A 295 -25.76 -1.64 32.86
CA VAL A 295 -27.13 -2.13 33.10
C VAL A 295 -28.09 -1.28 32.28
#